data_AF-A0A1I8MW08-F1
#
_entry.id   AF-A0A1I8MW08-F1
#
_cell.length_a   1.000
_cell.length_b   1.000
_cell.length_c   1.000
_cell.angle_alpha   90.00
_cell.angle_beta   90.00
_cell.angle_gamma   90.00
#
_symmetry.space_group_name_H-M   'P 1'
#
loop_
_entity.id
_entity.type
_entity.pdbx_description
1 polymer ?
#
loop_
_entity_poly.entity_id
_entity_poly.type
_entity_poly.pdbx_seq_one_letter_code
_entity_poly.pdbx_strand_id
1 'polypeptide(L)'
;MTLNAAAAGVNSPYGDSKQTLAAAQHLTSSQLLAEQVKSLNSLESFSLAFQNLSLNLGRWDNQRLYKLFDFALVGDNYEESSADSLICLATQTSVERLHSLAEVAKQFQGPISIAVFVAGNDEFTILQYYVTYLRLCFDFIRSNVTFHLAYPRERRPQHETADAYKLLQMFDCRYPLKTFLKISQLRTSETKRWRLRNLYPQNHLRNFARKGCQTKYVFLTDVDIIPSANIVPLLNEFLATASARCSSGLCAYVIPTLEIDERVRFPSHKSELLRLIKRGLARPFHEKVFIYNQFATNFSRCEKYDSI
;
A
#
# COMPACT_ATOMS: atom_id res chain seq x y z
N MET A 1 -18.97 -39.15 18.94
CA MET A 1 -18.52 -40.18 19.90
C MET A 1 -18.49 -39.50 21.27
N THR A 2 -19.37 -39.95 22.15
CA THR A 2 -19.68 -39.42 23.49
C THR A 2 -18.51 -39.52 24.48
N LEU A 3 -18.44 -38.58 25.44
CA LEU A 3 -18.39 -38.89 26.87
C LEU A 3 -18.61 -37.62 27.74
N ASN A 4 -19.62 -37.71 28.60
CA ASN A 4 -19.88 -36.85 29.76
C ASN A 4 -19.24 -37.50 30.99
N ALA A 5 -18.79 -36.72 31.98
CA ALA A 5 -18.73 -37.13 33.38
C ALA A 5 -18.78 -35.89 34.30
N ALA A 6 -19.47 -36.05 35.43
CA ALA A 6 -19.96 -35.01 36.32
C ALA A 6 -19.28 -35.01 37.70
N ALA A 7 -19.31 -33.83 38.34
CA ALA A 7 -19.61 -33.52 39.75
C ALA A 7 -18.64 -33.82 40.92
N ALA A 8 -18.75 -32.90 41.90
CA ALA A 8 -18.30 -32.87 43.32
C ALA A 8 -16.81 -32.60 43.57
N GLY A 9 -16.34 -31.72 44.47
CA GLY A 9 -16.95 -30.95 45.56
C GLY A 9 -15.99 -30.97 46.78
N VAL A 10 -15.94 -29.86 47.55
CA VAL A 10 -15.55 -29.75 48.98
C VAL A 10 -14.20 -29.08 49.36
N ASN A 11 -14.36 -27.92 50.03
CA ASN A 11 -13.66 -27.27 51.16
C ASN A 11 -12.47 -26.28 51.05
N SER A 12 -12.75 -25.13 51.69
CA SER A 12 -12.00 -23.91 52.06
C SER A 12 -11.04 -24.16 53.25
N PRO A 13 -10.06 -23.28 53.54
CA PRO A 13 -10.34 -22.12 54.42
C PRO A 13 -9.60 -20.81 54.07
N TYR A 14 -10.33 -19.70 54.22
CA TYR A 14 -9.93 -18.34 54.63
C TYR A 14 -8.56 -17.74 54.27
N GLY A 15 -8.62 -16.62 53.54
CA GLY A 15 -7.54 -15.63 53.41
C GLY A 15 -8.06 -14.36 52.73
N ASP A 16 -8.57 -13.44 53.52
CA ASP A 16 -9.18 -12.15 53.17
C ASP A 16 -8.20 -11.26 52.37
N SER A 17 -8.61 -10.77 51.19
CA SER A 17 -8.21 -9.43 50.72
C SER A 17 -9.16 -8.94 49.63
N LYS A 18 -10.00 -7.99 50.02
CA LYS A 18 -10.81 -7.17 49.12
C LYS A 18 -9.90 -6.32 48.23
N GLN A 19 -10.32 -6.24 46.96
CA GLN A 19 -10.24 -5.07 46.07
C GLN A 19 -8.84 -4.60 45.62
N THR A 20 -8.49 -4.96 44.40
CA THR A 20 -8.37 -3.97 43.30
C THR A 20 -8.35 -4.68 41.94
N LEU A 21 -9.54 -4.93 41.38
CA LEU A 21 -9.68 -5.16 39.94
C LEU A 21 -9.48 -3.80 39.25
N ALA A 22 -8.24 -3.52 38.86
CA ALA A 22 -7.96 -2.43 37.94
C ALA A 22 -8.56 -2.80 36.58
N ALA A 23 -9.50 -1.96 36.14
CA ALA A 23 -10.10 -2.06 34.81
C ALA A 23 -9.01 -2.04 33.75
N ALA A 24 -8.88 -3.11 32.97
CA ALA A 24 -8.16 -3.08 31.71
C ALA A 24 -8.92 -2.16 30.75
N GLN A 25 -8.55 -0.88 30.74
CA GLN A 25 -9.03 0.07 29.74
C GLN A 25 -8.50 -0.40 28.38
N HIS A 26 -9.39 -0.79 27.47
CA HIS A 26 -9.05 -0.96 26.06
C HIS A 26 -8.63 0.40 25.50
N LEU A 27 -7.32 0.62 25.39
CA LEU A 27 -6.75 1.79 24.74
C LEU A 27 -7.24 1.84 23.28
N THR A 28 -7.76 3.00 22.87
CA THR A 28 -8.12 3.28 21.48
C THR A 28 -6.87 3.28 20.60
N SER A 29 -6.99 3.01 19.29
CA SER A 29 -5.85 3.06 18.36
C SER A 29 -5.10 4.40 18.38
N SER A 30 -5.79 5.51 18.69
CA SER A 30 -5.18 6.83 18.90
C SER A 30 -4.36 6.92 20.19
N GLN A 31 -4.75 6.20 21.25
CA GLN A 31 -3.99 6.14 22.50
C GLN A 31 -2.79 5.20 22.39
N LEU A 32 -2.93 4.08 21.68
CA LEU A 32 -1.81 3.19 21.32
C LEU A 32 -0.75 3.92 20.49
N LEU A 33 -1.17 4.73 19.50
CA LEU A 33 -0.24 5.58 18.75
C LEU A 33 0.38 6.66 19.63
N ALA A 34 -0.38 7.28 20.54
CA ALA A 34 0.15 8.29 21.46
C ALA A 34 1.15 7.70 22.47
N GLU A 35 0.93 6.46 22.92
CA GLU A 35 1.88 5.70 23.75
C GLU A 35 3.11 5.24 22.97
N GLN A 36 2.94 4.77 21.72
CA GLN A 36 4.06 4.47 20.82
C GLN A 36 4.87 5.73 20.48
N VAL A 37 4.22 6.87 20.24
CA VAL A 37 4.89 8.16 20.02
C VAL A 37 5.60 8.63 21.31
N LYS A 38 5.02 8.40 22.49
CA LYS A 38 5.69 8.66 23.77
C LYS A 38 6.87 7.71 24.02
N SER A 39 6.82 6.44 23.64
CA SER A 39 7.95 5.53 23.75
C SER A 39 9.03 5.87 22.71
N LEU A 40 8.64 6.33 21.53
CA LEU A 40 9.56 6.87 20.51
C LEU A 40 10.26 8.16 21.00
N ASN A 41 9.64 8.94 21.90
CA ASN A 41 10.30 10.10 22.53
C ASN A 41 11.38 9.73 23.56
N SER A 42 11.37 8.50 24.08
CA SER A 42 12.47 7.98 24.91
C SER A 42 13.61 7.35 24.08
N LEU A 43 13.41 7.21 22.78
CA LEU A 43 14.41 6.73 21.84
C LEU A 43 15.00 7.94 21.11
N GLU A 44 16.29 8.18 21.29
CA GLU A 44 17.12 9.05 20.46
C GLU A 44 17.18 8.59 18.97
N SER A 45 16.26 7.74 18.49
CA SER A 45 16.37 6.98 17.25
C SER A 45 15.11 6.99 16.36
N PHE A 46 14.24 7.99 16.45
CA PHE A 46 13.18 8.14 15.45
C PHE A 46 13.75 8.71 14.15
N SER A 47 13.72 7.94 13.06
CA SER A 47 14.14 8.40 11.73
C SER A 47 12.97 8.55 10.78
N LEU A 48 12.95 9.67 10.04
CA LEU A 48 12.00 9.87 8.96
C LEU A 48 12.30 8.91 7.80
N ALA A 49 11.26 8.53 7.07
CA ALA A 49 11.41 7.80 5.83
C ALA A 49 12.37 8.57 4.91
N PHE A 50 13.29 7.86 4.28
CA PHE A 50 14.31 8.43 3.39
C PHE A 50 15.31 9.42 4.04
N GLN A 51 15.34 9.59 5.37
CA GLN A 51 16.26 10.52 6.04
C GLN A 51 17.73 10.23 5.71
N ASN A 52 18.10 8.96 5.68
CA ASN A 52 19.47 8.53 5.39
C ASN A 52 19.75 8.37 3.87
N LEU A 53 18.79 8.71 3.01
CA LEU A 53 18.96 8.59 1.56
C LEU A 53 19.87 9.71 1.04
N SER A 54 21.03 9.35 0.50
CA SER A 54 21.90 10.30 -0.17
C SER A 54 21.35 10.66 -1.55
N LEU A 55 20.66 11.79 -1.66
CA LEU A 55 19.99 12.27 -2.88
C LEU A 55 20.93 12.55 -4.07
N ASN A 56 22.25 12.42 -3.90
CA ASN A 56 23.24 12.51 -4.97
C ASN A 56 23.52 11.18 -5.68
N LEU A 57 23.36 10.07 -4.97
CA LEU A 57 23.92 8.77 -5.36
C LEU A 57 22.98 7.89 -6.21
N GLY A 58 21.79 8.39 -6.54
CA GLY A 58 20.88 7.70 -7.47
C GLY A 58 21.45 7.57 -8.87
N ARG A 59 20.92 6.66 -9.68
CA ARG A 59 21.25 6.56 -11.10
C ARG A 59 20.40 7.51 -11.93
N TRP A 60 20.92 7.97 -13.05
CA TRP A 60 20.09 8.67 -14.04
C TRP A 60 19.37 7.64 -14.90
N ASP A 61 18.18 8.00 -15.39
CA ASP A 61 17.58 7.30 -16.51
C ASP A 61 18.40 7.52 -17.80
N ASN A 62 18.07 6.78 -18.86
CA ASN A 62 18.85 6.79 -20.10
C ASN A 62 18.91 8.18 -20.76
N GLN A 63 17.87 9.02 -20.56
CA GLN A 63 17.81 10.38 -21.11
C GLN A 63 18.34 11.44 -20.15
N ARG A 64 18.75 11.06 -18.93
CA ARG A 64 19.19 11.96 -17.85
C ARG A 64 18.15 13.04 -17.51
N LEU A 65 16.88 12.69 -17.63
CA LEU A 65 15.74 13.52 -17.26
C LEU A 65 15.30 13.25 -15.81
N TYR A 66 15.49 12.02 -15.33
CA TYR A 66 15.05 11.59 -14.01
C TYR A 66 16.18 10.93 -13.23
N LYS A 67 16.35 11.33 -11.98
CA LYS A 67 17.19 10.63 -11.02
C LYS A 67 16.36 9.56 -10.33
N LEU A 68 16.86 8.33 -10.31
CA LEU A 68 16.18 7.14 -9.84
C LEU A 68 16.98 6.51 -8.68
N PHE A 69 16.27 6.11 -7.63
CA PHE A 69 16.80 5.42 -6.46
C PHE A 69 16.05 4.12 -6.30
N ASP A 70 16.69 3.04 -6.71
CA ASP A 70 16.20 1.69 -6.48
C ASP A 70 16.28 1.39 -4.97
N PHE A 71 15.24 0.79 -4.40
CA PHE A 71 15.22 0.35 -2.99
C PHE A 71 15.57 1.49 -2.00
N ALA A 72 15.09 2.70 -2.29
CA ALA A 72 15.32 3.89 -1.47
C ALA A 72 14.81 3.73 -0.01
N LEU A 73 13.78 2.91 0.20
CA LEU A 73 13.34 2.48 1.51
C LEU A 73 12.72 1.08 1.41
N VAL A 74 13.39 0.08 1.96
CA VAL A 74 12.98 -1.33 1.87
C VAL A 74 12.00 -1.69 2.98
N GLY A 75 11.01 -2.53 2.67
CA GLY A 75 10.12 -3.12 3.67
C GLY A 75 10.84 -4.17 4.50
N ASP A 76 10.55 -4.24 5.79
CA ASP A 76 11.34 -5.02 6.76
C ASP A 76 11.42 -6.53 6.40
N ASN A 77 10.38 -7.07 5.78
CA ASN A 77 10.26 -8.47 5.35
C ASN A 77 10.18 -8.59 3.82
N TYR A 78 10.56 -7.55 3.07
CA TYR A 78 10.37 -7.54 1.62
C TYR A 78 11.16 -8.66 0.92
N GLU A 79 12.37 -8.97 1.40
CA GLU A 79 13.20 -10.05 0.86
C GLU A 79 12.56 -11.43 1.08
N GLU A 80 12.21 -11.74 2.33
CA GLU A 80 11.55 -13.00 2.71
C GLU A 80 10.20 -13.16 1.99
N SER A 81 9.33 -12.14 2.04
CA SER A 81 8.03 -12.19 1.38
C SER A 81 8.13 -12.32 -0.15
N SER A 82 9.20 -11.82 -0.76
CA SER A 82 9.48 -12.03 -2.18
C SER A 82 10.01 -13.43 -2.48
N ALA A 83 10.75 -14.04 -1.57
CA ALA A 83 11.21 -15.43 -1.71
C ALA A 83 10.03 -16.42 -1.56
N ASP A 84 9.10 -16.12 -0.67
CA ASP A 84 7.96 -16.98 -0.35
C ASP A 84 6.75 -16.81 -1.29
N SER A 85 6.79 -15.84 -2.21
CA SER A 85 5.71 -15.59 -3.17
C SER A 85 6.16 -15.70 -4.62
N LEU A 86 5.29 -16.24 -5.47
CA LEU A 86 5.46 -16.21 -6.92
C LEU A 86 5.10 -14.85 -7.54
N ILE A 87 4.43 -13.96 -6.79
CA ILE A 87 3.83 -12.73 -7.31
C ILE A 87 4.21 -11.51 -6.48
N CYS A 88 4.61 -10.42 -7.14
CA CYS A 88 4.84 -9.11 -6.54
C CYS A 88 3.97 -8.08 -7.24
N LEU A 89 3.36 -7.19 -6.47
CA LEU A 89 2.61 -6.07 -7.04
C LEU A 89 3.59 -4.94 -7.35
N ALA A 90 3.65 -4.56 -8.63
CA ALA A 90 4.39 -3.38 -9.07
C ALA A 90 3.40 -2.24 -9.28
N THR A 91 3.64 -1.10 -8.63
CA THR A 91 2.81 0.09 -8.79
C THR A 91 3.62 1.38 -8.78
N GLN A 92 2.98 2.47 -9.19
CA GLN A 92 3.59 3.78 -9.25
C GLN A 92 2.64 4.80 -8.64
N THR A 93 3.21 5.86 -8.07
CA THR A 93 2.41 6.93 -7.49
C THR A 93 3.13 8.26 -7.56
N SER A 94 2.34 9.32 -7.64
CA SER A 94 2.77 10.66 -7.28
C SER A 94 2.40 10.94 -5.84
N VAL A 95 3.00 11.97 -5.24
CA VAL A 95 2.75 12.31 -3.83
C VAL A 95 1.26 12.52 -3.54
N GLU A 96 0.46 13.07 -4.48
CA GLU A 96 -0.98 13.29 -4.33
C GLU A 96 -1.85 12.03 -4.27
N ARG A 97 -1.39 10.92 -4.85
CA ARG A 97 -2.13 9.63 -4.88
C ARG A 97 -1.60 8.63 -3.85
N LEU A 98 -0.57 8.99 -3.09
CA LEU A 98 0.07 8.09 -2.13
C LEU A 98 -0.88 7.59 -1.04
N HIS A 99 -1.97 8.32 -0.76
CA HIS A 99 -2.98 7.90 0.22
C HIS A 99 -3.68 6.58 -0.13
N SER A 100 -3.79 6.22 -1.42
CA SER A 100 -4.41 4.97 -1.86
C SER A 100 -3.61 3.73 -1.48
N LEU A 101 -2.29 3.88 -1.25
CA LEU A 101 -1.41 2.76 -0.90
C LEU A 101 -1.88 1.99 0.35
N ALA A 102 -2.51 2.68 1.30
CA ALA A 102 -3.03 2.03 2.50
C ALA A 102 -4.06 0.94 2.18
N GLU A 103 -5.01 1.20 1.28
CA GLU A 103 -6.02 0.22 0.90
C GLU A 103 -5.45 -0.85 -0.05
N VAL A 104 -4.58 -0.46 -1.00
CA VAL A 104 -3.91 -1.41 -1.90
C VAL A 104 -3.11 -2.44 -1.11
N ALA A 105 -2.25 -1.98 -0.20
CA ALA A 105 -1.37 -2.88 0.54
C ALA A 105 -2.14 -3.75 1.55
N LYS A 106 -3.24 -3.22 2.11
CA LYS A 106 -4.14 -3.98 3.00
C LYS A 106 -4.81 -5.15 2.29
N GLN A 107 -5.23 -4.98 1.04
CA GLN A 107 -5.89 -6.03 0.26
C GLN A 107 -4.88 -7.00 -0.36
N PHE A 108 -3.73 -6.50 -0.82
CA PHE A 108 -2.72 -7.33 -1.45
C PHE A 108 -2.03 -8.27 -0.44
N GLN A 109 -1.60 -7.77 0.72
CA GLN A 109 -0.89 -8.56 1.75
C GLN A 109 0.27 -9.42 1.22
N GLY A 110 1.11 -8.85 0.35
CA GLY A 110 2.28 -9.50 -0.22
C GLY A 110 3.35 -8.47 -0.62
N PRO A 111 4.44 -8.89 -1.27
CA PRO A 111 5.53 -7.99 -1.64
C PRO A 111 5.07 -6.94 -2.66
N ILE A 112 5.26 -5.66 -2.33
CA ILE A 112 4.89 -4.52 -3.18
C ILE A 112 6.14 -3.71 -3.51
N SER A 113 6.40 -3.54 -4.80
CA SER A 113 7.38 -2.58 -5.31
C SER A 113 6.65 -1.33 -5.80
N ILE A 114 6.90 -0.18 -5.16
CA ILE A 114 6.28 1.09 -5.52
C ILE A 114 7.31 2.13 -5.97
N ALA A 115 7.12 2.69 -7.17
CA ALA A 115 7.89 3.85 -7.64
C ALA A 115 7.16 5.15 -7.32
N VAL A 116 7.77 6.01 -6.50
CA VAL A 116 7.21 7.30 -6.09
C VAL A 116 7.91 8.44 -6.81
N PHE A 117 7.13 9.30 -7.45
CA PHE A 117 7.64 10.47 -8.15
C PHE A 117 7.40 11.76 -7.36
N VAL A 118 8.51 12.44 -7.09
CA VAL A 118 8.60 13.64 -6.25
C VAL A 118 9.22 14.78 -7.05
N ALA A 119 8.68 15.98 -6.91
CA ALA A 119 9.19 17.19 -7.54
C ALA A 119 9.46 18.27 -6.49
N GLY A 120 10.74 18.47 -6.16
CA GLY A 120 11.20 19.53 -5.27
C GLY A 120 11.14 19.16 -3.78
N ASN A 121 11.57 20.10 -2.94
CA ASN A 121 11.71 19.88 -1.50
C ASN A 121 10.37 19.66 -0.81
N ASP A 122 9.35 20.47 -1.14
CA ASP A 122 8.05 20.43 -0.46
C ASP A 122 7.37 19.07 -0.64
N GLU A 123 7.36 18.53 -1.85
CA GLU A 123 6.86 17.17 -2.10
C GLU A 123 7.73 16.08 -1.48
N PHE A 124 9.05 16.27 -1.40
CA PHE A 124 9.93 15.32 -0.72
C PHE A 124 9.62 15.28 0.79
N THR A 125 9.48 16.44 1.42
CA THR A 125 9.06 16.58 2.81
C THR A 125 7.69 15.92 3.07
N ILE A 126 6.69 16.17 2.20
CA ILE A 126 5.38 15.49 2.28
C ILE A 126 5.54 13.97 2.17
N LEU A 127 6.38 13.49 1.24
CA LEU A 127 6.65 12.07 1.08
C LEU A 127 7.25 11.47 2.36
N GLN A 128 8.28 12.09 2.93
CA GLN A 128 8.95 11.59 4.14
C GLN A 128 7.94 11.44 5.27
N TYR A 129 7.13 12.46 5.53
CA TYR A 129 6.12 12.39 6.60
C TYR A 129 5.04 11.36 6.35
N TYR A 130 4.49 11.33 5.14
CA TYR A 130 3.36 10.45 4.87
C TYR A 130 3.79 8.98 4.80
N VAL A 131 4.97 8.67 4.27
CA VAL A 131 5.51 7.29 4.30
C VAL A 131 5.88 6.87 5.72
N THR A 132 6.44 7.77 6.53
CA THR A 132 6.66 7.51 7.95
C THR A 132 5.34 7.20 8.67
N TYR A 133 4.30 8.02 8.46
CA TYR A 133 2.95 7.76 8.97
C TYR A 133 2.43 6.37 8.53
N LEU A 134 2.52 6.06 7.24
CA LEU A 134 2.04 4.79 6.69
C LEU A 134 2.76 3.59 7.34
N ARG A 135 4.08 3.66 7.50
CA ARG A 135 4.85 2.58 8.13
C ARG A 135 4.61 2.44 9.63
N LEU A 136 4.32 3.53 10.34
CA LEU A 136 3.99 3.48 11.77
C LEU A 136 2.58 2.91 12.00
N CYS A 137 1.62 3.28 11.14
CA CYS A 137 0.22 2.90 11.32
C CYS A 137 -0.14 1.53 10.72
N PHE A 138 0.61 1.06 9.73
CA PHE A 138 0.24 -0.11 8.94
C PHE A 138 1.41 -1.08 8.78
N ASP A 139 1.38 -2.15 9.57
CA ASP A 139 2.42 -3.18 9.56
C ASP A 139 2.63 -3.79 8.18
N PHE A 140 1.56 -4.07 7.44
CA PHE A 140 1.65 -4.61 6.07
C PHE A 140 2.39 -3.67 5.10
N ILE A 141 2.41 -2.35 5.35
CA ILE A 141 3.24 -1.41 4.57
C ILE A 141 4.69 -1.47 5.04
N ARG A 142 4.89 -1.39 6.35
CA ARG A 142 6.23 -1.43 6.96
C ARG A 142 7.01 -2.68 6.59
N SER A 143 6.34 -3.85 6.61
CA SER A 143 6.95 -5.14 6.33
C SER A 143 7.12 -5.40 4.84
N ASN A 144 6.11 -5.14 4.01
CA ASN A 144 6.07 -5.72 2.65
C ASN A 144 6.20 -4.69 1.51
N VAL A 145 6.20 -3.39 1.79
CA VAL A 145 6.30 -2.36 0.74
C VAL A 145 7.72 -1.82 0.64
N THR A 146 8.32 -1.97 -0.54
CA THR A 146 9.60 -1.33 -0.89
C THR A 146 9.36 -0.12 -1.77
N PHE A 147 9.96 1.01 -1.40
CA PHE A 147 9.80 2.29 -2.08
C PHE A 147 11.04 2.60 -2.93
N HIS A 148 10.78 2.90 -4.20
CA HIS A 148 11.73 3.46 -5.13
C HIS A 148 11.41 4.96 -5.30
N LEU A 149 12.44 5.79 -5.43
CA LEU A 149 12.25 7.24 -5.57
C LEU A 149 12.68 7.72 -6.95
N ALA A 150 11.86 8.55 -7.59
CA ALA A 150 12.20 9.24 -8.82
C ALA A 150 11.95 10.74 -8.67
N TYR A 151 12.89 11.57 -9.10
CA TYR A 151 12.67 13.01 -9.22
C TYR A 151 13.24 13.54 -10.54
N PRO A 152 12.66 14.59 -11.13
CA PRO A 152 13.15 15.15 -12.39
C PRO A 152 14.40 16.00 -12.12
N ARG A 153 15.33 16.05 -13.08
CA ARG A 153 16.61 16.76 -12.99
C ARG A 153 16.47 18.20 -12.49
N GLU A 154 15.42 18.89 -12.96
CA GLU A 154 15.16 20.30 -12.69
C GLU A 154 14.53 20.57 -11.31
N ARG A 155 13.96 19.54 -10.67
CA ARG A 155 13.31 19.64 -9.35
C ARG A 155 13.96 18.70 -8.34
N ARG A 156 15.29 18.74 -8.29
CA ARG A 156 16.07 18.00 -7.31
C ARG A 156 15.66 18.41 -5.89
N PRO A 157 15.25 17.45 -5.04
CA PRO A 157 15.01 17.72 -3.63
C PRO A 157 16.31 17.89 -2.85
N GLN A 158 16.22 18.61 -1.74
CA GLN A 158 17.21 18.71 -0.69
C GLN A 158 16.59 18.25 0.63
N HIS A 159 17.42 17.79 1.55
CA HIS A 159 17.00 17.53 2.91
C HIS A 159 16.75 18.85 3.61
N GLU A 160 15.52 19.10 4.04
CA GLU A 160 15.18 20.25 4.85
C GLU A 160 15.24 19.86 6.33
N THR A 161 15.82 20.74 7.16
CA THR A 161 15.77 20.59 8.61
C THR A 161 14.39 20.95 9.08
N ALA A 162 13.54 19.95 9.26
CA ALA A 162 12.20 20.15 9.75
C ALA A 162 12.01 19.49 11.12
N ASP A 163 11.24 20.15 11.97
CA ASP A 163 10.95 19.75 13.35
C ASP A 163 9.97 18.57 13.35
N ALA A 164 10.50 17.38 12.99
CA ALA A 164 9.74 16.16 12.72
C ALA A 164 8.72 15.83 13.83
N TYR A 165 9.09 16.14 15.07
CA TYR A 165 8.29 15.88 16.26
C TYR A 165 6.92 16.59 16.26
N LYS A 166 6.85 17.86 15.86
CA LYS A 166 5.58 18.60 15.83
C LYS A 166 4.59 18.02 14.83
N LEU A 167 5.08 17.35 13.79
CA LEU A 167 4.26 16.79 12.72
C LEU A 167 3.79 15.37 13.03
N LEU A 168 4.53 14.58 13.82
CA LEU A 168 4.08 13.27 14.31
C LEU A 168 2.81 13.36 15.15
N GLN A 169 2.63 14.47 15.89
CA GLN A 169 1.42 14.72 16.66
C GLN A 169 0.16 14.87 15.79
N MET A 170 0.31 15.03 14.47
CA MET A 170 -0.81 15.16 13.53
C MET A 170 -1.33 13.82 13.02
N PHE A 171 -0.68 12.70 13.35
CA PHE A 171 -0.99 11.39 12.79
C PHE A 171 -2.25 10.79 13.42
N ASP A 172 -3.22 10.43 12.57
CA ASP A 172 -4.40 9.65 12.97
C ASP A 172 -4.53 8.44 12.05
N CYS A 173 -4.10 7.27 12.56
CA CYS A 173 -4.07 6.01 11.80
C CYS A 173 -5.45 5.57 11.28
N ARG A 174 -6.54 6.09 11.84
CA ARG A 174 -7.91 5.73 11.43
C ARG A 174 -8.32 6.39 10.12
N TYR A 175 -7.68 7.50 9.74
CA TYR A 175 -8.09 8.31 8.59
C TYR A 175 -6.90 8.70 7.69
N PRO A 176 -6.34 7.75 6.90
CA PRO A 176 -5.19 8.01 6.01
C PRO A 176 -5.37 9.22 5.11
N LEU A 177 -6.53 9.33 4.43
CA LEU A 177 -6.83 10.46 3.55
C LEU A 177 -6.86 11.79 4.32
N LYS A 178 -7.45 11.83 5.52
CA LYS A 178 -7.50 13.07 6.33
C LYS A 178 -6.11 13.49 6.79
N THR A 179 -5.28 12.52 7.21
CA THR A 179 -3.88 12.77 7.58
C THR A 179 -3.09 13.28 6.37
N PHE A 180 -3.26 12.63 5.20
CA PHE A 180 -2.65 13.09 3.95
C PHE A 180 -3.04 14.52 3.60
N LEU A 181 -4.34 14.84 3.64
CA LEU A 181 -4.84 16.19 3.29
C LEU A 181 -4.20 17.28 4.16
N LYS A 182 -4.00 17.03 5.46
CA LYS A 182 -3.29 17.97 6.35
C LYS A 182 -1.83 18.16 5.93
N ILE A 183 -1.09 17.07 5.71
CA ILE A 183 0.34 17.13 5.33
C ILE A 183 0.50 17.75 3.93
N SER A 184 -0.43 17.47 3.01
CA SER A 184 -0.41 18.00 1.65
C SER A 184 -0.50 19.53 1.56
N GLN A 185 -0.93 20.20 2.64
CA GLN A 185 -0.94 21.67 2.74
C GLN A 185 0.45 22.29 2.69
N LEU A 186 1.50 21.52 3.00
CA LEU A 186 2.90 21.94 2.85
C LEU A 186 3.30 22.20 1.39
N ARG A 187 2.50 21.72 0.41
CA ARG A 187 2.80 21.89 -1.01
C ARG A 187 2.63 23.35 -1.43
N THR A 188 3.71 23.92 -1.94
CA THR A 188 3.78 25.30 -2.41
C THR A 188 2.95 25.51 -3.68
N SER A 189 2.50 26.75 -3.89
CA SER A 189 1.83 27.17 -5.13
C SER A 189 2.76 27.05 -6.34
N GLU A 190 4.07 27.16 -6.16
CA GLU A 190 5.05 26.98 -7.22
C GLU A 190 5.06 25.53 -7.72
N THR A 191 5.21 24.56 -6.82
CA THR A 191 5.17 23.13 -7.18
C THR A 191 3.84 22.75 -7.81
N LYS A 192 2.71 23.26 -7.30
CA LYS A 192 1.38 23.06 -7.93
C LYS A 192 1.35 23.57 -9.38
N ARG A 193 1.85 24.78 -9.64
CA ARG A 193 1.92 25.33 -11.02
C ARG A 193 2.87 24.54 -11.91
N TRP A 194 3.99 24.07 -11.37
CA TRP A 194 4.94 23.25 -12.11
C TRP A 194 4.32 21.91 -12.52
N ARG A 195 3.62 21.23 -11.60
CA ARG A 195 2.88 19.98 -11.88
C ARG A 195 1.83 20.11 -12.98
N LEU A 196 1.16 21.27 -13.09
CA LEU A 196 0.21 21.53 -14.18
C LEU A 196 0.86 21.63 -15.56
N ARG A 197 2.15 21.98 -15.62
CA ARG A 197 2.90 22.20 -16.88
C ARG A 197 3.81 21.04 -17.25
N ASN A 198 4.05 20.10 -16.33
CA ASN A 198 5.01 19.03 -16.51
C ASN A 198 4.30 17.68 -16.38
N LEU A 199 4.44 16.87 -17.44
CA LEU A 199 3.75 15.59 -17.53
C LEU A 199 4.28 14.60 -16.50
N TYR A 200 3.34 13.81 -15.96
CA TYR A 200 3.66 12.72 -15.05
C TYR A 200 4.24 11.52 -15.82
N PRO A 201 5.45 11.02 -15.49
CA PRO A 201 6.13 9.99 -16.29
C PRO A 201 5.61 8.57 -15.97
N GLN A 202 4.30 8.35 -16.05
CA GLN A 202 3.60 7.13 -15.60
C GLN A 202 4.24 5.83 -16.12
N ASN A 203 4.53 5.73 -17.42
CA ASN A 203 5.06 4.50 -18.02
C ASN A 203 6.52 4.25 -17.63
N HIS A 204 7.28 5.32 -17.38
CA HIS A 204 8.64 5.21 -16.87
C HIS A 204 8.63 4.63 -15.45
N LEU A 205 7.72 5.12 -14.61
CA LEU A 205 7.57 4.67 -13.22
C LEU A 205 6.99 3.25 -13.12
N ARG A 206 6.04 2.85 -14.00
CA ARG A 206 5.58 1.46 -14.10
C ARG A 206 6.74 0.51 -14.40
N ASN A 207 7.59 0.86 -15.35
CA ASN A 207 8.79 0.08 -15.67
C ASN A 207 9.78 0.05 -14.50
N PHE A 208 9.91 1.15 -13.79
CA PHE A 208 10.80 1.26 -12.64
C PHE A 208 10.35 0.36 -11.49
N ALA A 209 9.07 0.45 -11.08
CA ALA A 209 8.48 -0.42 -10.08
C ALA A 209 8.53 -1.89 -10.49
N ARG A 210 8.22 -2.22 -11.75
CA ARG A 210 8.32 -3.61 -12.25
C ARG A 210 9.71 -4.22 -12.03
N LYS A 211 10.78 -3.43 -12.20
CA LYS A 211 12.17 -3.88 -11.99
C LYS A 211 12.54 -4.06 -10.51
N GLY A 212 11.76 -3.50 -9.59
CA GLY A 212 11.95 -3.67 -8.16
C GLY A 212 11.36 -4.96 -7.60
N CYS A 213 10.40 -5.57 -8.28
CA CYS A 213 9.85 -6.88 -7.92
C CYS A 213 10.91 -7.98 -8.05
N GLN A 214 11.06 -8.80 -6.99
CA GLN A 214 12.03 -9.91 -6.94
C GLN A 214 11.39 -11.28 -7.23
N THR A 215 10.08 -11.33 -7.47
CA THR A 215 9.31 -12.55 -7.72
C THR A 215 9.29 -12.94 -9.21
N LYS A 216 8.93 -14.19 -9.50
CA LYS A 216 8.83 -14.71 -10.89
C LYS A 216 7.78 -13.98 -11.74
N TYR A 217 6.64 -13.66 -11.15
CA TYR A 217 5.54 -12.96 -11.81
C TYR A 217 5.36 -11.57 -11.19
N VAL A 218 4.88 -10.61 -12.00
CA VAL A 218 4.59 -9.25 -11.56
C VAL A 218 3.14 -8.91 -11.84
N PHE A 219 2.42 -8.48 -10.81
CA PHE A 219 1.09 -7.90 -10.93
C PHE A 219 1.21 -6.38 -11.07
N LEU A 220 1.23 -5.89 -12.31
CA LEU A 220 1.41 -4.47 -12.60
C LEU A 220 0.06 -3.72 -12.58
N THR A 221 -0.11 -2.80 -11.63
CA THR A 221 -1.33 -1.99 -11.48
C THR A 221 -1.01 -0.55 -11.07
N ASP A 222 -1.94 0.38 -11.31
CA ASP A 222 -1.84 1.73 -10.76
C ASP A 222 -2.29 1.76 -9.29
N VAL A 223 -1.78 2.70 -8.50
CA VAL A 223 -1.96 2.74 -7.03
C VAL A 223 -3.42 2.99 -6.60
N ASP A 224 -4.28 3.40 -7.53
CA ASP A 224 -5.71 3.60 -7.33
C ASP A 224 -6.55 2.38 -7.73
N ILE A 225 -5.92 1.32 -8.23
CA ILE A 225 -6.56 0.03 -8.45
C ILE A 225 -6.42 -0.82 -7.18
N ILE A 226 -7.52 -1.01 -6.48
CA ILE A 226 -7.57 -1.82 -5.26
C ILE A 226 -7.73 -3.30 -5.64
N PRO A 227 -6.77 -4.18 -5.29
CA PRO A 227 -6.91 -5.61 -5.53
C PRO A 227 -8.07 -6.23 -4.75
N SER A 228 -8.60 -7.36 -5.23
CA SER A 228 -9.56 -8.14 -4.45
C SER A 228 -8.93 -8.71 -3.19
N ALA A 229 -9.74 -8.93 -2.15
CA ALA A 229 -9.29 -9.63 -0.95
C ALA A 229 -8.71 -11.02 -1.30
N ASN A 230 -7.71 -11.46 -0.54
CA ASN A 230 -7.04 -12.76 -0.68
C ASN A 230 -6.38 -13.00 -2.05
N ILE A 231 -6.08 -11.96 -2.83
CA ILE A 231 -5.54 -12.14 -4.18
C ILE A 231 -4.18 -12.86 -4.22
N VAL A 232 -3.30 -12.64 -3.25
CA VAL A 232 -1.94 -13.23 -3.23
C VAL A 232 -1.95 -14.75 -3.13
N PRO A 233 -2.60 -15.40 -2.14
CA PRO A 233 -2.65 -16.86 -2.10
C PRO A 233 -3.30 -17.46 -3.36
N LEU A 234 -4.39 -16.87 -3.85
CA LEU A 234 -5.09 -17.33 -5.07
C LEU A 234 -4.19 -17.25 -6.30
N LEU A 235 -3.44 -16.16 -6.46
CA LEU A 235 -2.49 -16.02 -7.55
C LEU A 235 -1.30 -16.96 -7.39
N ASN A 236 -0.76 -17.17 -6.19
CA ASN A 236 0.31 -18.14 -5.97
C ASN A 236 -0.13 -19.55 -6.39
N GLU A 237 -1.32 -19.99 -6.00
CA GLU A 237 -1.89 -21.28 -6.39
C GLU A 237 -2.09 -21.36 -7.92
N PHE A 238 -2.70 -20.33 -8.52
CA PHE A 238 -2.90 -20.26 -9.96
C PHE A 238 -1.57 -20.32 -10.75
N LEU A 239 -0.58 -19.57 -10.29
CA LEU A 239 0.71 -19.38 -10.96
C LEU A 239 1.67 -20.56 -10.77
N ALA A 240 1.48 -21.39 -9.73
CA ALA A 240 2.28 -22.59 -9.52
C ALA A 240 2.25 -23.55 -10.74
N THR A 241 1.16 -23.54 -11.50
CA THR A 241 0.96 -24.37 -12.70
C THR A 241 0.90 -23.55 -14.00
N ALA A 242 1.13 -22.24 -13.93
CA ALA A 242 1.00 -21.35 -15.08
C ALA A 242 1.98 -21.64 -16.22
N SER A 243 3.20 -22.10 -15.92
CA SER A 243 4.20 -22.44 -16.95
C SER A 243 3.75 -23.60 -17.84
N ALA A 244 3.02 -24.58 -17.29
CA ALA A 244 2.50 -25.70 -18.08
C ALA A 244 1.38 -25.27 -19.04
N ARG A 245 0.64 -24.20 -18.70
CA ARG A 245 -0.44 -23.63 -19.53
C ARG A 245 0.08 -22.70 -20.63
N CYS A 246 1.33 -22.25 -20.52
CA CYS A 246 1.94 -21.29 -21.44
C CYS A 246 2.88 -21.99 -22.43
N SER A 247 2.32 -22.54 -23.51
CA SER A 247 3.08 -23.34 -24.48
C SER A 247 4.04 -22.52 -25.38
N SER A 248 3.82 -21.21 -25.51
CA SER A 248 4.59 -20.31 -26.39
C SER A 248 5.74 -19.57 -25.71
N GLY A 249 5.94 -19.76 -24.40
CA GLY A 249 6.99 -19.11 -23.61
C GLY A 249 6.74 -17.64 -23.26
N LEU A 250 5.83 -16.93 -23.94
CA LEU A 250 5.43 -15.55 -23.65
C LEU A 250 3.93 -15.48 -23.37
N CYS A 251 3.56 -15.39 -22.09
CA CYS A 251 2.18 -15.21 -21.67
C CYS A 251 2.02 -14.05 -20.70
N ALA A 252 0.89 -13.36 -20.83
CA ALA A 252 0.40 -12.40 -19.86
C ALA A 252 -1.01 -12.82 -19.43
N TYR A 253 -1.29 -12.72 -18.14
CA TYR A 253 -2.61 -12.97 -17.59
C TYR A 253 -3.31 -11.63 -17.37
N VAL A 254 -4.56 -11.55 -17.83
CA VAL A 254 -5.39 -10.35 -17.70
C VAL A 254 -6.29 -10.52 -16.49
N ILE A 255 -6.18 -9.59 -15.53
CA ILE A 255 -7.08 -9.55 -14.38
C ILE A 255 -8.20 -8.54 -14.68
N PRO A 256 -9.48 -8.96 -14.62
CA PRO A 256 -10.61 -8.06 -14.86
C PRO A 256 -10.63 -6.92 -13.86
N THR A 257 -10.78 -5.70 -14.36
CA THR A 257 -10.83 -4.49 -13.53
C THR A 257 -12.19 -3.83 -13.70
N LEU A 258 -12.84 -3.51 -12.58
CA LEU A 258 -14.13 -2.84 -12.55
C LEU A 258 -14.02 -1.54 -11.78
N GLU A 259 -14.80 -0.54 -12.20
CA GLU A 259 -15.06 0.66 -11.43
C GLU A 259 -16.37 0.52 -10.68
N ILE A 260 -16.37 0.99 -9.43
CA ILE A 260 -17.48 0.87 -8.49
C ILE A 260 -17.91 2.28 -8.09
N ASP A 261 -19.22 2.48 -7.91
CA ASP A 261 -19.78 3.74 -7.43
C ASP A 261 -19.20 4.12 -6.05
N GLU A 262 -18.75 5.37 -5.89
CA GLU A 262 -18.08 5.85 -4.66
C GLU A 262 -18.93 5.74 -3.39
N ARG A 263 -20.26 5.61 -3.54
CA ARG A 263 -21.20 5.51 -2.42
C ARG A 263 -21.27 4.11 -1.82
N VAL A 264 -20.73 3.10 -2.48
CA VAL A 264 -20.74 1.72 -1.99
C VAL A 264 -19.36 1.31 -1.51
N ARG A 265 -19.32 0.33 -0.61
CA ARG A 265 -18.05 -0.25 -0.15
C ARG A 265 -17.49 -1.21 -1.20
N PHE A 266 -16.18 -1.42 -1.16
CA PHE A 266 -15.54 -2.46 -1.97
C PHE A 266 -16.13 -3.82 -1.62
N PRO A 267 -16.50 -4.63 -2.63
CA PRO A 267 -17.08 -5.93 -2.41
C PRO A 267 -16.05 -6.88 -1.80
N SER A 268 -16.49 -7.60 -0.78
CA SER A 268 -15.68 -8.60 -0.08
C SER A 268 -15.58 -9.92 -0.86
N HIS A 269 -16.62 -10.24 -1.64
CA HIS A 269 -16.75 -11.48 -2.38
C HIS A 269 -17.37 -11.23 -3.76
N LYS A 270 -17.15 -12.17 -4.67
CA LYS A 270 -17.66 -12.10 -6.04
C LYS A 270 -19.18 -11.97 -6.12
N SER A 271 -19.93 -12.64 -5.25
CA SER A 271 -21.39 -12.56 -5.22
C SER A 271 -21.90 -11.14 -4.96
N GLU A 272 -21.20 -10.38 -4.12
CA GLU A 272 -21.47 -8.97 -3.84
C GLU A 272 -21.16 -8.10 -5.06
N LEU A 273 -20.02 -8.32 -5.71
CA LEU A 273 -19.66 -7.64 -6.96
C LEU A 273 -20.72 -7.86 -8.05
N LEU A 274 -21.17 -9.10 -8.27
CA LEU A 274 -22.21 -9.41 -9.25
C LEU A 274 -23.54 -8.70 -8.93
N ARG A 275 -23.86 -8.53 -7.64
CA ARG A 275 -25.03 -7.76 -7.20
C ARG A 275 -24.88 -6.28 -7.53
N LEU A 276 -23.68 -5.71 -7.40
CA LEU A 276 -23.40 -4.33 -7.78
C LEU A 276 -23.51 -4.12 -9.29
N ILE A 277 -22.98 -5.05 -10.09
CA ILE A 277 -23.11 -5.02 -11.56
C ILE A 277 -24.59 -5.03 -11.97
N LYS A 278 -25.39 -5.96 -11.42
CA LYS A 278 -26.84 -6.04 -11.69
C LYS A 278 -27.60 -4.76 -11.32
N ARG A 279 -27.11 -4.00 -10.34
CA ARG A 279 -27.69 -2.72 -9.90
C ARG A 279 -27.15 -1.51 -10.68
N GLY A 280 -26.24 -1.71 -11.63
CA GLY A 280 -25.56 -0.63 -12.35
C GLY A 280 -24.60 0.19 -11.48
N LEU A 281 -24.17 -0.36 -10.33
CA LEU A 281 -23.26 0.27 -9.37
C LEU A 281 -21.80 -0.19 -9.52
N ALA A 282 -21.56 -1.16 -10.40
CA ALA A 282 -20.23 -1.55 -10.84
C ALA A 282 -20.26 -1.81 -12.35
N ARG A 283 -19.18 -1.48 -13.05
CA ARG A 283 -19.05 -1.70 -14.50
C ARG A 283 -17.59 -1.88 -14.91
N PRO A 284 -17.29 -2.36 -16.13
CA PRO A 284 -15.93 -2.41 -16.63
C PRO A 284 -15.22 -1.06 -16.53
N PHE A 285 -13.97 -1.09 -16.09
CA PHE A 285 -13.17 0.11 -15.91
C PHE A 285 -13.06 0.91 -17.22
N HIS A 286 -13.35 2.21 -17.16
CA HIS A 286 -13.36 3.13 -18.30
C HIS A 286 -14.34 2.80 -19.43
N GLU A 287 -15.34 1.93 -19.22
CA GLU A 287 -16.32 1.56 -20.25
C GLU A 287 -16.94 2.77 -20.96
N LYS A 288 -17.29 3.82 -20.19
CA LYS A 288 -17.90 5.05 -20.72
C LYS A 288 -16.93 6.01 -21.41
N VAL A 289 -15.66 6.01 -21.00
CA VAL A 289 -14.67 6.99 -21.45
C VAL A 289 -13.87 6.44 -22.63
N PHE A 290 -13.55 5.15 -22.61
CA PHE A 290 -12.78 4.48 -23.65
C PHE A 290 -13.11 2.98 -23.71
N ILE A 291 -14.08 2.63 -24.56
CA ILE A 291 -14.60 1.26 -24.68
C ILE A 291 -13.53 0.21 -25.07
N TYR A 292 -12.48 0.62 -25.79
CA TYR A 292 -11.41 -0.28 -26.22
C TYR A 292 -10.37 -0.57 -25.11
N ASN A 293 -10.41 0.14 -23.98
CA ASN A 293 -9.41 -0.01 -22.90
C ASN A 293 -9.34 -1.43 -22.35
N GLN A 294 -10.48 -2.13 -22.36
CA GLN A 294 -10.63 -3.45 -21.76
C GLN A 294 -10.99 -4.52 -22.80
N PHE A 295 -10.66 -4.28 -24.07
CA PHE A 295 -11.03 -5.18 -25.17
C PHE A 295 -10.46 -6.61 -25.01
N ALA A 296 -9.31 -6.75 -24.35
CA ALA A 296 -8.69 -8.05 -24.05
C ALA A 296 -9.37 -8.80 -22.89
N THR A 297 -10.30 -8.17 -22.16
CA THR A 297 -10.96 -8.74 -20.98
C THR A 297 -12.33 -9.31 -21.34
N ASN A 298 -12.54 -10.61 -21.13
CA ASN A 298 -13.84 -11.23 -21.32
C ASN A 298 -14.68 -11.15 -20.03
N PHE A 299 -15.35 -10.02 -19.80
CA PHE A 299 -16.18 -9.81 -18.60
C PHE A 299 -17.33 -10.81 -18.47
N SER A 300 -17.93 -11.25 -19.58
CA SER A 300 -18.99 -12.27 -19.55
C SER A 300 -18.48 -13.61 -18.97
N ARG A 301 -17.22 -13.96 -19.22
CA ARG A 301 -16.59 -15.13 -18.60
C ARG A 301 -16.37 -14.87 -17.11
N CYS A 302 -15.92 -13.68 -16.74
CA CYS A 302 -15.71 -13.30 -15.34
C CYS A 302 -17.01 -13.34 -14.53
N GLU A 303 -18.15 -13.02 -15.11
CA GLU A 303 -19.44 -13.05 -14.42
C GLU A 303 -20.00 -14.47 -14.25
N LYS A 304 -19.67 -15.40 -15.15
CA LYS A 304 -20.28 -16.73 -15.22
C LYS A 304 -19.56 -17.83 -14.43
N TYR A 305 -18.24 -17.79 -14.38
CA TYR A 305 -17.44 -18.85 -13.72
C TYR A 305 -17.04 -18.41 -12.32
N ASP A 306 -16.88 -19.33 -11.37
CA ASP A 306 -16.34 -18.98 -10.05
C ASP A 306 -14.91 -18.42 -10.16
N SER A 307 -14.57 -17.47 -9.28
CA SER A 307 -13.20 -16.96 -9.17
C SER A 307 -12.27 -18.09 -8.74
N ILE A 308 -11.06 -18.11 -9.32
CA ILE A 308 -9.95 -18.95 -8.84
C ILE A 308 -9.64 -18.56 -7.41
#